data_AF-A0A5N5JSL0-F1
#
_entry.id   AF-A0A5N5JSL0-F1
#
_cell.length_a   1.000
_cell.length_b   1.000
_cell.length_c   1.000
_cell.angle_alpha   90.00
_cell.angle_beta   90.00
_cell.angle_gamma   90.00
#
_symmetry.space_group_name_H-M   'P 1'
#
loop_
_entity.id
_entity.type
_entity.pdbx_description
1 polymer ?
#
loop_
_entity_poly.entity_id
_entity_poly.type
_entity_poly.pdbx_seq_one_letter_code
_entity_poly.pdbx_strand_id
1 'polypeptide(L)'
;MEMLMADTLYQGGEALRFSSRLVSKNKLFTLEFVRLGSAESNASYLGICYQNDRGHPIWIANRDKPVADNSGVLEIDGDSGTMKVTYSAGDLVDFYSSQSPTSKLTATHILA
;
A
#
# COMPACT_ATOMS: atom_id res chain seq x y z
N MET A 1 8.71 -16.80 -10.45
CA MET A 1 8.70 -16.00 -9.22
C MET A 1 7.25 -15.66 -8.95
N GLU A 2 6.65 -16.23 -7.91
CA GLU A 2 5.21 -16.11 -7.65
C GLU A 2 4.82 -14.65 -7.40
N MET A 3 4.01 -14.09 -8.28
CA MET A 3 3.23 -12.90 -7.98
C MET A 3 2.09 -13.36 -7.08
N LEU A 4 2.19 -13.13 -5.77
CA LEU A 4 1.06 -13.28 -4.86
C LEU A 4 -0.01 -12.26 -5.28
N MET A 5 -0.97 -12.69 -6.10
CA MET A 5 -2.17 -11.92 -6.46
C MET A 5 -3.21 -12.13 -5.36
N ALA A 6 -2.88 -11.65 -4.15
CA ALA A 6 -3.79 -11.65 -3.02
C ALA A 6 -4.68 -10.40 -3.07
N ASP A 7 -5.89 -10.51 -2.54
CA ASP A 7 -6.79 -9.36 -2.31
C ASP A 7 -6.72 -8.85 -0.86
N THR A 8 -5.90 -9.51 -0.03
CA THR A 8 -5.85 -9.33 1.43
C THR A 8 -4.40 -9.22 1.89
N LEU A 9 -4.13 -8.32 2.84
CA LEU A 9 -2.85 -8.18 3.55
C LEU A 9 -3.07 -8.50 5.03
N TYR A 10 -2.43 -9.55 5.52
CA TYR A 10 -2.56 -9.96 6.92
C TYR A 10 -1.58 -9.24 7.85
N GLN A 11 -2.07 -8.92 9.04
CA GLN A 11 -1.27 -8.35 10.12
C GLN A 11 -0.14 -9.29 10.57
N GLY A 12 1.01 -8.71 10.92
CA GLY A 12 2.06 -9.42 11.67
C GLY A 12 2.83 -10.47 10.88
N GLY A 13 3.00 -10.29 9.56
CA GLY A 13 3.83 -11.21 8.77
C GLY A 13 3.82 -10.96 7.26
N GLU A 14 2.84 -10.21 6.74
CA GLU A 14 2.81 -9.83 5.34
C GLU A 14 3.16 -8.36 5.13
N ALA A 15 3.70 -8.07 3.95
CA ALA A 15 4.02 -6.72 3.55
C ALA A 15 3.90 -6.57 2.03
N LEU A 16 3.24 -5.49 1.61
CA LEU A 16 3.20 -5.08 0.21
C LEU A 16 4.41 -4.19 -0.05
N ARG A 17 5.24 -4.59 -1.01
CA ARG A 17 6.46 -3.88 -1.41
C ARG A 17 6.24 -3.24 -2.76
N PHE A 18 7.15 -2.35 -3.16
CA PHE A 18 7.08 -1.68 -4.45
C PHE A 18 6.88 -2.62 -5.66
N SER A 19 7.49 -3.82 -5.64
CA SER A 19 7.36 -4.79 -6.73
C SER A 19 6.13 -5.69 -6.65
N SER A 20 5.32 -5.60 -5.59
CA SER A 20 4.10 -6.39 -5.40
C SER A 20 2.85 -5.52 -5.39
N ARG A 21 1.68 -6.17 -5.47
CA ARG A 21 0.38 -5.52 -5.48
C ARG A 21 -0.66 -6.42 -4.84
N LEU A 22 -1.71 -5.81 -4.29
CA LEU A 22 -2.97 -6.52 -4.06
C LEU A 22 -3.89 -6.29 -5.25
N VAL A 23 -4.60 -7.34 -5.66
CA VAL A 23 -5.61 -7.25 -6.72
C VAL A 23 -6.95 -7.54 -6.10
N SER A 24 -7.88 -6.62 -6.26
CA SER A 24 -9.28 -6.81 -5.84
C SER A 24 -9.85 -8.12 -6.40
N LYS A 25 -10.78 -8.75 -5.66
CA LYS A 25 -11.41 -10.02 -6.04
C LYS A 25 -12.06 -10.00 -7.43
N ASN A 26 -12.65 -8.87 -7.83
CA ASN A 26 -13.24 -8.66 -9.15
C ASN A 26 -12.23 -8.26 -10.23
N LYS A 27 -10.95 -8.10 -9.86
CA LYS A 27 -9.82 -7.75 -10.72
C LYS A 27 -9.96 -6.39 -11.42
N LEU A 28 -10.77 -5.49 -10.85
CA LEU A 28 -10.95 -4.15 -11.40
C LEU A 28 -9.94 -3.16 -10.83
N PHE A 29 -9.52 -3.36 -9.58
CA PHE A 29 -8.63 -2.46 -8.85
C PHE A 29 -7.38 -3.16 -8.36
N THR A 30 -6.29 -2.38 -8.29
CA THR A 30 -5.04 -2.76 -7.65
C THR A 30 -4.68 -1.76 -6.57
N LEU A 31 -4.15 -2.26 -5.45
CA LEU A 31 -3.39 -1.46 -4.48
C LEU A 31 -1.92 -1.74 -4.72
N GLU A 32 -1.12 -0.71 -5.01
CA GLU A 32 0.31 -0.84 -5.28
C GLU A 32 1.06 0.47 -5.05
N PHE A 33 2.40 0.40 -5.07
CA PHE A 33 3.21 1.61 -5.20
C PHE A 33 3.33 2.03 -6.66
N VAL A 34 3.05 3.29 -6.94
CA VAL A 34 3.08 3.89 -8.27
C VAL A 34 3.97 5.12 -8.31
N ARG A 35 4.54 5.41 -9.48
CA ARG A 35 5.21 6.69 -9.75
C ARG A 35 4.25 7.62 -10.47
N LEU A 36 4.23 8.87 -10.06
CA LEU A 36 3.44 9.92 -10.70
C LEU A 36 4.37 10.83 -11.53
N GLY A 37 4.00 11.12 -12.77
CA GLY A 37 4.70 12.10 -13.60
C GLY A 37 5.97 11.60 -14.29
N SER A 38 6.95 12.50 -14.47
CA SER A 38 8.16 12.28 -15.29
C SER A 38 9.10 11.22 -14.70
N ALA A 39 9.75 10.45 -15.58
CA ALA A 39 10.71 9.39 -15.23
C ALA A 39 11.88 9.83 -14.34
N GLU A 40 12.19 11.13 -14.30
CA GLU A 40 13.26 11.72 -13.47
C GLU A 40 12.95 11.70 -11.97
N SER A 41 11.68 11.53 -11.57
CA SER A 41 11.31 11.44 -10.16
C SER A 41 11.34 9.99 -9.70
N ASN A 42 12.17 9.70 -8.71
CA ASN A 42 12.14 8.42 -8.00
C ASN A 42 11.01 8.34 -6.97
N ALA A 43 10.22 9.41 -6.80
CA ALA A 43 9.14 9.45 -5.83
C ALA A 43 8.04 8.42 -6.15
N SER A 44 7.72 7.60 -5.15
CA SER A 44 6.63 6.63 -5.22
C SER A 44 5.53 6.92 -4.20
N TYR A 45 4.33 6.48 -4.57
CA TYR A 45 3.09 6.70 -3.84
C TYR A 45 2.35 5.39 -3.70
N LEU A 46 1.84 5.08 -2.53
CA LEU A 46 0.85 4.02 -2.36
C LEU A 46 -0.48 4.52 -2.92
N GLY A 47 -1.05 3.80 -3.89
CA GLY A 47 -2.27 4.21 -4.55
C GLY A 47 -3.18 3.05 -4.95
N ILE A 48 -4.45 3.38 -5.18
CA ILE A 48 -5.40 2.49 -5.82
C ILE A 48 -5.53 2.90 -7.28
N CYS A 49 -5.41 1.93 -8.18
CA CYS A 49 -5.53 2.13 -9.62
C CYS A 49 -6.57 1.20 -10.22
N TYR A 50 -6.99 1.48 -11.45
CA TYR A 50 -7.64 0.46 -12.27
C TYR A 50 -6.60 -0.59 -12.72
N GLN A 51 -6.98 -1.87 -12.71
CA GLN A 51 -6.09 -2.97 -13.11
C GLN A 51 -5.56 -2.82 -14.55
N ASN A 52 -6.39 -2.24 -15.44
CA ASN A 52 -6.05 -1.97 -16.84
C ASN A 52 -5.40 -0.59 -17.06
N ASP A 53 -5.39 0.30 -16.07
CA ASP A 53 -4.75 1.61 -16.13
C ASP A 53 -4.10 1.98 -14.79
N ARG A 54 -2.85 1.52 -14.62
CA ARG A 54 -2.07 1.73 -13.40
C ARG A 54 -1.23 3.00 -13.42
N GLY A 55 -1.19 3.71 -14.55
CA GLY A 55 -0.50 4.99 -14.67
C GLY A 55 -1.29 6.15 -14.06
N HIS A 56 -2.59 5.96 -13.85
CA HIS A 56 -3.52 6.97 -13.37
C HIS A 56 -4.23 6.48 -12.09
N PRO A 57 -3.57 6.57 -10.92
CA PRO A 57 -4.22 6.19 -9.67
C PRO A 57 -5.44 7.07 -9.41
N ILE A 58 -6.53 6.41 -9.00
CA ILE A 58 -7.79 7.06 -8.62
C ILE A 58 -7.80 7.48 -7.15
N TRP A 59 -6.90 6.93 -6.34
CA TRP A 59 -6.68 7.33 -4.96
C TRP A 59 -5.19 7.18 -4.60
N ILE A 60 -4.69 8.09 -3.75
CA ILE A 60 -3.29 8.13 -3.29
C ILE A 60 -3.31 8.31 -1.78
N ALA A 61 -2.65 7.39 -1.07
CA ALA A 61 -2.59 7.38 0.39
C ALA A 61 -1.64 8.46 0.93
N ASN A 62 -0.39 8.48 0.44
CA ASN A 62 0.70 9.34 0.92
C ASN A 62 0.92 10.56 0.02
N ARG A 63 -0.16 11.26 -0.32
CA ARG A 63 -0.11 12.39 -1.28
C ARG A 63 0.85 13.51 -0.83
N ASP A 64 0.88 13.79 0.46
CA ASP A 64 1.69 14.88 1.03
C ASP A 64 3.11 14.45 1.42
N LYS A 65 3.34 13.14 1.56
CA LYS A 65 4.63 12.56 1.97
C LYS A 65 5.03 11.39 1.04
N PRO A 66 5.48 11.69 -0.20
CA PRO A 66 5.97 10.66 -1.12
C PRO A 66 7.14 9.87 -0.53
N VAL A 67 7.25 8.61 -0.90
CA VAL A 67 8.46 7.81 -0.65
C VAL A 67 9.50 8.21 -1.69
N ALA A 68 10.71 8.57 -1.28
CA ALA A 68 11.72 9.14 -2.19
C ALA A 68 12.28 8.17 -3.24
N ASP A 69 12.02 6.87 -3.09
CA ASP A 69 12.55 5.79 -3.92
C ASP A 69 11.56 4.60 -4.05
N ASN A 70 12.06 3.43 -4.45
CA ASN A 70 11.30 2.18 -4.58
C ASN A 70 11.37 1.26 -3.37
N SER A 71 11.74 1.78 -2.20
CA SER A 71 11.90 0.99 -0.97
C SER A 71 10.64 0.99 -0.09
N GLY A 72 9.54 1.58 -0.56
CA GLY A 72 8.27 1.62 0.14
C GLY A 72 7.76 0.23 0.52
N VAL A 73 7.33 0.10 1.78
CA VAL A 73 6.73 -1.10 2.35
C VAL A 73 5.46 -0.70 3.10
N LEU A 74 4.31 -1.23 2.66
CA LEU A 74 3.05 -1.17 3.39
C LEU A 74 2.89 -2.43 4.24
N GLU A 75 2.66 -2.25 5.53
CA GLU A 75 2.40 -3.35 6.47
C GLU A 75 1.33 -2.96 7.50
N ILE A 76 0.73 -3.98 8.11
CA ILE A 76 -0.08 -3.84 9.32
C ILE A 76 0.75 -4.38 10.48
N ASP A 77 1.12 -3.48 11.38
CA ASP A 77 1.98 -3.76 12.52
C ASP A 77 1.38 -4.85 13.42
N GLY A 78 2.16 -5.88 13.70
CA GLY A 78 1.71 -7.07 14.43
C GLY A 78 1.20 -6.77 15.84
N ASP A 79 1.80 -5.79 16.51
CA ASP A 79 1.53 -5.50 17.91
C ASP A 79 0.45 -4.42 18.06
N SER A 80 0.53 -3.34 17.27
CA SER A 80 -0.35 -2.18 17.39
C SER A 80 -1.58 -2.23 16.47
N GLY A 81 -1.55 -3.06 15.42
CA GLY A 81 -2.57 -3.04 14.36
C GLY A 81 -2.54 -1.79 13.50
N THR A 82 -1.50 -0.96 13.62
CA THR A 82 -1.34 0.27 12.86
C THR A 82 -0.97 -0.07 11.42
N MET A 83 -1.70 0.52 10.46
CA MET A 83 -1.34 0.44 9.04
C MET A 83 -0.37 1.57 8.73
N LYS A 84 0.83 1.21 8.26
CA LYS A 84 1.94 2.15 8.07
C LYS A 84 2.70 1.87 6.79
N VAL A 85 3.25 2.94 6.21
CA VAL A 85 4.27 2.85 5.15
C VAL A 85 5.62 3.27 5.70
N THR A 86 6.60 2.38 5.53
CA THR A 86 8.02 2.61 5.83
C THR A 86 8.83 2.62 4.54
N TYR A 87 10.02 3.23 4.57
CA TYR A 87 10.97 3.18 3.47
C TYR A 87 12.43 3.36 3.96
N SER A 88 13.40 3.21 3.07
CA SER A 88 14.85 3.10 3.33
C SER A 88 15.43 4.26 4.16
N ALA A 89 14.89 5.47 4.03
CA ALA A 89 15.35 6.63 4.77
C ALA A 89 14.86 6.67 6.23
N GLY A 90 14.05 5.69 6.66
CA GLY A 90 13.55 5.56 8.04
C GLY A 90 12.34 6.45 8.37
N ASP A 91 11.86 7.23 7.41
CA ASP A 91 10.65 8.04 7.55
C ASP A 91 9.39 7.16 7.50
N LEU A 92 8.44 7.50 8.37
CA LEU A 92 7.16 6.79 8.54
C LEU A 92 5.99 7.62 8.02
N VAL A 93 5.00 6.96 7.42
CA VAL A 93 3.65 7.49 7.16
C VAL A 93 2.64 6.57 7.82
N ASP A 94 1.97 7.05 8.87
CA ASP A 94 0.88 6.32 9.53
C ASP A 94 -0.46 6.70 8.89
N PHE A 95 -1.20 5.72 8.37
CA PHE A 95 -2.52 5.95 7.78
C PHE A 95 -3.65 5.74 8.77
N TYR A 96 -3.45 4.87 9.75
CA TYR A 96 -4.45 4.53 10.74
C TYR A 96 -3.82 3.90 11.99
N SER A 97 -4.14 4.44 13.17
CA SER A 97 -3.82 3.84 14.47
C SER A 97 -5.11 3.39 15.14
N SER A 98 -5.18 2.10 15.49
CA SER A 98 -6.29 1.59 16.29
C SER A 98 -6.06 1.97 17.76
N GLN A 99 -7.07 2.48 18.46
CA GLN A 99 -6.95 2.78 19.90
C GLN A 99 -6.96 1.50 20.78
N SER A 100 -6.89 0.30 20.20
CA SER A 100 -7.03 -0.96 20.93
C SER A 100 -6.22 -2.08 20.27
N PRO A 101 -5.07 -2.48 20.85
CA PRO A 101 -4.17 -3.53 20.34
C PRO A 101 -4.82 -4.92 20.13
N THR A 102 -6.04 -5.11 20.62
CA THR A 102 -6.75 -6.41 20.64
C THR A 102 -7.75 -6.60 19.50
N SER A 103 -7.91 -5.61 18.61
CA SER A 103 -8.87 -5.67 17.50
C SER A 103 -8.19 -6.21 16.24
N LYS A 104 -8.49 -7.45 15.83
CA LYS A 104 -8.12 -7.94 14.49
C LYS A 104 -8.88 -7.11 13.46
N LEU A 105 -8.24 -6.09 12.90
CA LEU A 105 -8.86 -5.23 11.89
C LEU A 105 -8.92 -5.99 10.56
N THR A 106 -10.14 -6.10 10.01
CA THR A 106 -10.35 -6.60 8.64
C THR A 106 -10.84 -5.42 7.81
N ALA A 107 -10.03 -4.97 6.86
CA ALA A 107 -10.45 -3.95 5.90
C ALA A 107 -11.29 -4.63 4.80
N THR A 108 -12.62 -4.64 4.96
CA THR A 108 -13.56 -5.32 4.04
C THR A 108 -14.15 -4.41 2.97
N HIS A 109 -13.87 -3.11 2.95
CA HIS A 109 -14.44 -2.19 1.96
C HIS A 109 -13.36 -1.44 1.17
N ILE A 110 -12.82 -2.10 0.16
CA ILE A 110 -12.42 -1.39 -1.06
C ILE A 110 -13.71 -1.27 -1.88
N LEU A 111 -14.30 -0.08 -1.91
CA LEU A 111 -15.46 0.20 -2.75
C LEU A 111 -15.12 -0.08 -4.21
N ALA A 112 -15.68 -1.16 -4.74
CA ALA A 112 -16.34 -1.27 -6.04
C ALA A 112 -17.01 -2.65 -6.19
#